data_AF-A0A7K9J992-F1
#
_entry.id   AF-A0A7K9J992-F1
#
_cell.length_a   1.000
_cell.length_b   1.000
_cell.length_c   1.000
_cell.angle_alpha   90.00
_cell.angle_beta   90.00
_cell.angle_gamma   90.00
#
_symmetry.space_group_name_H-M   'P 1'
#
loop_
_entity.id
_entity.type
_entity.pdbx_description
1 polymer ?
#
loop_
_entity_poly.entity_id
_entity_poly.type
_entity_poly.pdbx_seq_one_letter_code
_entity_poly.pdbx_strand_id
1 'polypeptide(L)'
;LHRLVSCTAAGPRVDPSVALRSLGSHPLFPKAQVCVLHKFPHLKSEAGPEKMWAILAVMVLFSDGVGDIQRLLECLRSPGSELAVVEVTEVLYCMATLLFAMRERSIPITNRIHYNIFYCLNLMENASGIVQPLEEGGVASSGRPGVSLTHEQQRILNHKIEPGQTVKIMAFAGTGKTSTLVKYAEKFPELKFLYVAFNKAVAEKGRRVFPRNVTCKTFHSLAFGSVGRLYRDKGKLNFSKMSAFSISSLLRNREGQSHFVRGKTVSQTLENFFSSSDEQICEEHTPVWFKNTHGQMQLMSRQEKQINVEEAKEIWHNMKKLDGDAEKRYKMTCDGYLKLWQLSKPQLSGYDAIFVDEAQDCTPAIVDIVQSQKCGKILVGDPHQQIYTFRGAINTLYALPHTHLYYLTQ
;
A
#
# COMPACT_ATOMS: atom_id res chain seq x y z
N LEU A 1 -15.51 -5.73 -13.64
CA LEU A 1 -16.45 -6.79 -13.22
C LEU A 1 -16.62 -6.69 -11.70
N HIS A 2 -17.45 -5.74 -11.26
CA HIS A 2 -18.81 -5.99 -10.75
C HIS A 2 -18.83 -6.97 -9.57
N ARG A 3 -18.56 -6.44 -8.36
CA ARG A 3 -19.14 -7.03 -7.15
C ARG A 3 -20.54 -6.44 -7.03
N LEU A 4 -21.55 -7.31 -7.09
CA LEU A 4 -22.93 -6.98 -6.79
C LEU A 4 -22.98 -6.28 -5.43
N VAL A 5 -23.64 -5.13 -5.42
CA VAL A 5 -24.17 -4.50 -4.22
C VAL A 5 -25.08 -5.53 -3.57
N SER A 6 -24.65 -6.11 -2.46
CA SER A 6 -25.58 -6.79 -1.57
C SER A 6 -26.49 -5.69 -1.04
N CYS A 7 -27.71 -5.62 -1.55
CA CYS A 7 -28.78 -4.95 -0.81
C CYS A 7 -29.03 -5.81 0.42
N THR A 8 -28.21 -5.64 1.45
CA THR A 8 -28.53 -6.11 2.80
C THR A 8 -29.79 -5.35 3.21
N ALA A 9 -30.92 -6.06 3.16
CA ALA A 9 -32.12 -5.64 3.87
C ALA A 9 -31.70 -5.35 5.31
N ALA A 10 -31.90 -4.11 5.73
CA ALA A 10 -31.52 -3.52 7.01
C ALA A 10 -31.18 -4.56 8.09
N GLY A 11 -29.89 -4.60 8.46
CA GLY A 11 -29.47 -5.11 9.77
C GLY A 11 -30.15 -4.34 10.91
N PRO A 12 -29.99 -4.78 12.17
CA PRO A 12 -30.79 -4.33 13.31
C PRO A 12 -30.89 -2.80 13.33
N ARG A 13 -32.10 -2.26 13.56
CA ARG A 13 -32.44 -0.82 13.48
C ARG A 13 -31.39 0.05 14.18
N VAL A 14 -30.36 0.46 13.44
CA VAL A 14 -29.32 1.37 13.91
C VAL A 14 -30.00 2.69 14.23
N ASP A 15 -29.91 3.19 15.46
CA ASP A 15 -30.35 4.54 15.78
C ASP A 15 -29.36 5.55 15.17
N PRO A 16 -29.75 6.31 14.12
CA PRO A 16 -28.85 7.27 13.47
C PRO A 16 -28.37 8.35 14.43
N SER A 17 -29.14 8.65 15.47
CA SER A 17 -28.82 9.66 16.49
C SER A 17 -27.67 9.21 17.39
N VAL A 18 -27.61 7.91 17.71
CA VAL A 18 -26.54 7.30 18.51
C VAL A 18 -25.22 7.26 17.71
N ALA A 19 -25.29 6.85 16.44
CA ALA A 19 -24.13 6.87 15.55
C ALA A 19 -23.60 8.30 15.32
N LEU A 20 -24.48 9.28 15.10
CA LEU A 20 -24.10 10.69 14.95
C LEU A 20 -23.47 11.26 16.23
N ARG A 21 -23.95 10.88 17.41
CA ARG A 21 -23.32 11.27 18.69
C ARG A 21 -21.90 10.71 18.80
N SER A 22 -21.70 9.47 18.37
CA SER A 22 -20.38 8.82 18.38
C SER A 22 -19.37 9.55 17.47
N LEU A 23 -19.84 10.16 16.38
CA LEU A 23 -19.01 10.99 15.49
C LEU A 23 -18.70 12.38 16.04
N GLY A 24 -19.38 12.83 17.11
CA GLY A 24 -19.25 14.19 17.65
C GLY A 24 -17.84 14.55 18.12
N SER A 25 -17.04 13.55 18.52
CA SER A 25 -15.62 13.73 18.89
C SER A 25 -14.70 13.89 17.67
N HIS A 26 -15.18 13.65 16.45
CA HIS A 26 -14.37 13.74 15.25
C HIS A 26 -14.22 15.20 14.77
N PRO A 27 -12.99 15.71 14.52
CA PRO A 27 -12.77 17.12 14.15
C PRO A 27 -13.51 17.59 12.89
N LEU A 28 -13.75 16.68 11.93
CA LEU A 28 -14.47 16.99 10.69
C LEU A 28 -15.99 16.99 10.84
N PHE A 29 -16.53 16.43 11.93
CA PHE A 29 -17.98 16.26 12.08
C PHE A 29 -18.75 17.59 12.05
N PRO A 30 -18.38 18.64 12.81
CA PRO A 30 -19.12 19.91 12.80
C PRO A 30 -19.17 20.54 11.40
N LYS A 31 -18.04 20.52 10.68
CA LYS A 31 -17.95 21.08 9.32
C LYS A 31 -18.81 20.28 8.33
N ALA A 32 -18.76 18.95 8.41
CA ALA A 32 -19.55 18.09 7.55
C ALA A 32 -21.05 18.25 7.81
N GLN A 33 -21.46 18.31 9.07
CA GLN A 33 -22.85 18.53 9.47
C GLN A 33 -23.38 19.86 8.91
N VAL A 34 -22.66 20.96 9.09
CA VAL A 34 -23.06 22.27 8.54
C VAL A 34 -23.16 22.22 7.02
N CYS A 35 -22.20 21.61 6.34
CA CYS A 35 -22.18 21.47 4.89
C CYS A 35 -23.42 20.70 4.38
N VAL A 36 -23.72 19.54 4.97
CA VAL A 36 -24.88 18.72 4.61
C VAL A 36 -26.17 19.49 4.82
N LEU A 37 -26.36 20.11 5.99
CA LEU A 37 -27.59 20.83 6.31
C LEU A 37 -27.77 22.09 5.43
N HIS A 38 -26.69 22.71 4.99
CA HIS A 38 -26.75 23.86 4.08
C HIS A 38 -27.05 23.43 2.63
N LYS A 39 -26.43 22.34 2.15
CA LYS A 39 -26.59 21.85 0.77
C LYS A 39 -27.87 21.05 0.56
N PHE A 40 -28.37 20.39 1.60
CA PHE A 40 -29.55 19.53 1.57
C PHE A 40 -30.53 19.93 2.68
N PRO A 41 -31.28 21.03 2.51
CA PRO A 41 -32.16 21.56 3.55
C PRO A 41 -33.26 20.59 4.01
N HIS A 42 -33.69 19.66 3.15
CA HIS A 42 -34.67 18.62 3.49
C HIS A 42 -34.18 17.68 4.61
N LEU A 43 -32.86 17.51 4.76
CA LEU A 43 -32.25 16.71 5.84
C LEU A 43 -32.20 17.45 7.20
N LYS A 44 -32.70 18.68 7.29
CA LYS A 44 -32.83 19.40 8.58
C LYS A 44 -33.96 18.84 9.44
N SER A 45 -35.09 18.51 8.82
CA SER A 45 -36.31 18.06 9.49
C SER A 45 -36.33 16.57 9.82
N GLU A 46 -35.51 15.77 9.11
CA GLU A 46 -35.49 14.31 9.28
C GLU A 46 -34.24 13.86 10.05
N ALA A 47 -34.45 13.31 11.26
CA ALA A 47 -33.44 12.53 11.97
C ALA A 47 -33.42 11.10 11.40
N GLY A 48 -33.03 10.98 10.13
CA GLY A 48 -33.03 9.72 9.39
C GLY A 48 -31.63 9.16 9.12
N PRO A 49 -31.53 7.88 8.71
CA PRO A 49 -30.29 7.25 8.29
C PRO A 49 -29.63 7.99 7.11
N GLU A 50 -30.41 8.62 6.24
CA GLU A 50 -29.92 9.41 5.11
C GLU A 50 -29.01 10.57 5.55
N LYS A 51 -29.42 11.30 6.59
CA LYS A 51 -28.63 12.39 7.17
C LYS A 51 -27.31 11.88 7.74
N MET A 52 -27.33 10.74 8.42
CA MET A 52 -26.13 10.11 8.96
C MET A 52 -25.15 9.73 7.84
N TRP A 53 -25.62 9.03 6.81
CA TRP A 53 -24.79 8.61 5.70
C TRP A 53 -24.28 9.80 4.87
N ALA A 54 -25.08 10.86 4.69
CA ALA A 54 -24.63 12.08 4.03
C ALA A 54 -23.50 12.78 4.81
N ILE A 55 -23.61 12.86 6.15
CA ILE A 55 -22.56 13.43 7.00
C ILE A 55 -21.29 12.59 6.93
N LEU A 56 -21.41 11.27 7.03
CA LEU A 56 -20.27 10.35 6.86
C LEU A 56 -19.59 10.53 5.51
N ALA A 57 -20.36 10.60 4.42
CA ALA A 57 -19.82 10.80 3.08
C ALA A 57 -19.07 12.15 2.98
N VAL A 58 -19.62 13.24 3.52
CA VAL A 58 -18.95 14.54 3.52
C VAL A 58 -17.69 14.54 4.40
N MET A 59 -17.70 13.85 5.55
CA MET A 59 -16.50 13.69 6.38
C MET A 59 -15.38 12.97 5.62
N VAL A 60 -15.71 11.92 4.87
CA VAL A 60 -14.74 11.22 4.01
C VAL A 60 -14.25 12.12 2.87
N LEU A 61 -15.13 12.91 2.25
CA LEU A 61 -14.73 13.88 1.21
C LEU A 61 -13.84 15.02 1.76
N PHE A 62 -14.05 15.41 3.03
CA PHE A 62 -13.23 16.40 3.73
C PHE A 62 -11.96 15.80 4.33
N SER A 63 -11.78 14.48 4.28
CA SER A 63 -10.57 13.84 4.82
C SER A 63 -9.33 14.34 4.09
N ASP A 64 -8.36 14.84 4.85
CA ASP A 64 -7.05 15.12 4.31
C ASP A 64 -6.27 13.81 4.20
N GLY A 65 -6.33 12.97 5.23
CA GLY A 65 -5.55 11.75 5.26
C GLY A 65 -6.36 10.50 5.54
N VAL A 66 -5.69 9.37 5.33
CA VAL A 66 -6.08 8.05 5.86
C VAL A 66 -6.41 8.13 7.35
N GLY A 67 -5.64 8.91 8.13
CA GLY A 67 -5.85 9.07 9.57
C GLY A 67 -7.19 9.71 9.96
N ASP A 68 -7.78 10.55 9.11
CA ASP A 68 -9.11 11.12 9.38
C ASP A 68 -10.19 10.05 9.18
N ILE A 69 -10.07 9.24 8.12
CA ILE A 69 -10.98 8.13 7.87
C ILE A 69 -10.83 7.06 8.96
N GLN A 70 -9.61 6.77 9.44
CA GLN A 70 -9.38 5.85 10.56
C GLN A 70 -10.03 6.35 11.86
N ARG A 71 -9.89 7.64 12.19
CA ARG A 71 -10.56 8.21 13.37
C ARG A 71 -12.07 8.17 13.25
N LEU A 72 -12.62 8.42 12.06
CA LEU A 72 -14.06 8.24 11.79
C LEU A 72 -14.49 6.80 12.08
N LEU A 73 -13.69 5.81 11.65
CA LEU A 73 -13.96 4.39 11.91
C LEU A 73 -13.85 4.03 13.39
N GLU A 74 -12.86 4.58 14.10
CA GLU A 74 -12.72 4.39 15.56
C GLU A 74 -13.93 4.93 16.32
N CYS A 75 -14.46 6.09 15.91
CA CYS A 75 -15.67 6.67 16.48
C CYS A 75 -16.88 5.73 16.28
N LEU A 76 -17.04 5.18 15.07
CA LEU A 76 -18.13 4.25 14.72
C LEU A 76 -17.96 2.85 15.32
N ARG A 77 -16.75 2.49 15.76
CA ARG A 77 -16.47 1.21 16.44
C ARG A 77 -16.50 1.32 17.96
N SER A 78 -16.76 2.51 18.50
CA SER A 78 -16.84 2.72 19.94
C SER A 78 -18.03 1.93 20.52
N PRO A 79 -17.97 1.51 21.80
CA PRO A 79 -19.05 0.75 22.44
C PRO A 79 -20.43 1.43 22.41
N GLY A 80 -20.45 2.74 22.16
CA GLY A 80 -21.67 3.54 22.03
C GLY A 80 -22.25 3.59 20.61
N SER A 81 -21.70 2.89 19.63
CA SER A 81 -22.24 2.82 18.26
C SER A 81 -22.79 1.43 17.96
N GLU A 82 -24.02 1.36 17.48
CA GLU A 82 -24.67 0.11 17.05
C GLU A 82 -24.35 -0.27 15.60
N LEU A 83 -23.54 0.53 14.90
CA LEU A 83 -23.27 0.39 13.48
C LEU A 83 -22.28 -0.77 13.24
N ALA A 84 -22.67 -1.74 12.41
CA ALA A 84 -21.81 -2.87 12.14
C ALA A 84 -20.62 -2.45 11.26
N VAL A 85 -19.44 -3.01 11.53
CA VAL A 85 -18.23 -2.76 10.71
C VAL A 85 -18.48 -3.07 9.24
N VAL A 86 -19.27 -4.11 8.95
CA VAL A 86 -19.65 -4.51 7.59
C VAL A 86 -20.37 -3.38 6.85
N GLU A 87 -21.36 -2.75 7.48
CA GLU A 87 -22.14 -1.66 6.89
C GLU A 87 -21.24 -0.47 6.53
N VAL A 88 -20.30 -0.12 7.42
CA VAL A 88 -19.35 0.97 7.16
C VAL A 88 -18.42 0.63 6.01
N THR A 89 -17.91 -0.60 5.97
CA THR A 89 -17.03 -1.03 4.87
C THR A 89 -17.76 -1.05 3.53
N GLU A 90 -19.03 -1.48 3.49
CA GLU A 90 -19.86 -1.46 2.27
C GLU A 90 -20.04 -0.02 1.77
N VAL A 91 -20.34 0.93 2.65
CA VAL A 91 -20.47 2.34 2.26
C VAL A 91 -19.16 2.91 1.74
N LEU A 92 -18.04 2.61 2.37
CA LEU A 92 -16.72 3.03 1.88
C LEU A 92 -16.42 2.43 0.49
N TYR A 93 -16.74 1.15 0.26
CA TYR A 93 -16.61 0.52 -1.06
C TYR A 93 -17.52 1.18 -2.12
N CYS A 94 -18.76 1.51 -1.76
CA CYS A 94 -19.70 2.23 -2.62
C CYS A 94 -19.15 3.63 -2.98
N MET A 95 -18.67 4.38 -1.99
CA MET A 95 -18.05 5.68 -2.21
C MET A 95 -16.84 5.59 -3.14
N ALA A 96 -15.95 4.62 -2.92
CA ALA A 96 -14.78 4.44 -3.76
C ALA A 96 -15.17 4.09 -5.21
N THR A 97 -16.18 3.24 -5.39
CA THR A 97 -16.73 2.90 -6.72
C THR A 97 -17.31 4.14 -7.43
N LEU A 98 -18.05 4.99 -6.72
CA LEU A 98 -18.59 6.23 -7.28
C LEU A 98 -17.48 7.21 -7.67
N LEU A 99 -16.47 7.41 -6.81
CA LEU A 99 -15.32 8.26 -7.10
C LEU A 99 -14.56 7.79 -8.34
N PHE A 100 -14.42 6.47 -8.51
CA PHE A 100 -13.84 5.89 -9.72
C PHE A 100 -14.70 6.16 -10.96
N ALA A 101 -16.02 5.94 -10.89
CA ALA A 101 -16.92 6.21 -12.00
C ALA A 101 -16.95 7.69 -12.41
N MET A 102 -16.89 8.61 -11.44
CA MET A 102 -16.80 10.05 -11.68
C MET A 102 -15.52 10.40 -12.46
N ARG A 103 -14.39 9.79 -12.09
CA ARG A 103 -13.12 9.95 -12.81
C ARG A 103 -13.21 9.47 -14.25
N GLU A 104 -13.77 8.28 -14.49
CA GLU A 104 -13.93 7.74 -15.85
C GLU A 104 -14.82 8.64 -16.73
N ARG A 105 -15.73 9.41 -16.11
CA ARG A 105 -16.53 10.44 -16.77
C ARG A 105 -15.89 11.83 -16.80
N SER A 106 -14.58 11.93 -16.55
CA SER A 106 -13.81 13.18 -16.59
C SER A 106 -14.31 14.27 -15.63
N ILE A 107 -14.99 13.90 -14.53
CA ILE A 107 -15.36 14.84 -13.48
C ILE A 107 -14.09 15.19 -12.68
N PRO A 108 -13.79 16.47 -12.44
CA PRO A 108 -12.56 16.90 -11.78
C PRO A 108 -12.58 16.57 -10.29
N ILE A 109 -12.17 15.35 -9.95
CA ILE A 109 -12.02 14.87 -8.58
C ILE A 109 -10.61 14.36 -8.32
N THR A 110 -10.10 14.59 -7.12
CA THR A 110 -8.76 14.13 -6.76
C THR A 110 -8.74 12.62 -6.52
N ASN A 111 -7.78 11.92 -7.13
CA ASN A 111 -7.54 10.50 -6.88
C ASN A 111 -7.15 10.20 -5.42
N ARG A 112 -6.74 11.23 -4.66
CA ARG A 112 -6.36 11.12 -3.25
C ARG A 112 -7.47 10.52 -2.39
N ILE A 113 -8.72 10.96 -2.58
CA ILE A 113 -9.85 10.50 -1.75
C ILE A 113 -10.12 9.03 -2.01
N HIS A 114 -10.17 8.62 -3.29
CA HIS A 114 -10.32 7.21 -3.67
C HIS A 114 -9.21 6.35 -3.06
N TYR A 115 -7.96 6.79 -3.17
CA TYR A 115 -6.82 6.08 -2.56
C TYR A 115 -6.93 6.00 -1.04
N ASN A 116 -7.28 7.09 -0.36
CA ASN A 116 -7.42 7.12 1.10
C ASN A 116 -8.45 6.10 1.58
N ILE A 117 -9.61 6.01 0.90
CA ILE A 117 -10.67 5.04 1.22
C ILE A 117 -10.16 3.61 1.05
N PHE A 118 -9.62 3.27 -0.13
CA PHE A 118 -9.12 1.91 -0.41
C PHE A 118 -7.99 1.50 0.54
N TYR A 119 -7.08 2.42 0.86
CA TYR A 119 -6.01 2.14 1.80
C TYR A 119 -6.53 1.93 3.23
N CYS A 120 -7.53 2.71 3.67
CA CYS A 120 -8.20 2.46 4.95
C CYS A 120 -8.87 1.08 4.99
N LEU A 121 -9.61 0.72 3.94
CA LEU A 121 -10.26 -0.58 3.81
C LEU A 121 -9.24 -1.72 3.90
N ASN A 122 -8.14 -1.63 3.14
CA ASN A 122 -7.05 -2.60 3.22
C ASN A 122 -6.46 -2.70 4.64
N LEU A 123 -6.22 -1.57 5.32
CA LEU A 123 -5.74 -1.59 6.71
C LEU A 123 -6.73 -2.25 7.67
N MET A 124 -8.04 -2.04 7.49
CA MET A 124 -9.09 -2.65 8.32
C MET A 124 -9.17 -4.16 8.11
N GLU A 125 -9.17 -4.62 6.87
CA GLU A 125 -9.26 -6.03 6.54
C GLU A 125 -8.02 -6.79 7.01
N ASN A 126 -6.86 -6.13 6.95
CA ASN A 126 -5.64 -6.61 7.56
C ASN A 126 -5.63 -6.49 9.09
N ALA A 127 -6.41 -5.56 9.68
CA ALA A 127 -6.59 -5.42 11.12
C ALA A 127 -7.32 -6.62 11.73
N SER A 128 -8.44 -7.02 11.10
CA SER A 128 -9.36 -8.07 11.57
C SER A 128 -8.77 -9.48 11.59
N GLY A 129 -7.62 -9.71 10.93
CA GLY A 129 -6.90 -10.98 10.97
C GLY A 129 -6.01 -11.18 12.20
N ILE A 130 -6.02 -10.29 13.21
CA ILE A 130 -5.15 -10.39 14.39
C ILE A 130 -5.98 -10.46 15.67
N VAL A 131 -5.78 -11.58 16.38
CA VAL A 131 -6.19 -11.83 17.77
C VAL A 131 -5.85 -10.62 18.64
N GLN A 132 -6.86 -10.00 19.24
CA GLN A 132 -6.62 -9.04 20.33
C GLN A 132 -6.05 -9.81 21.52
N PRO A 133 -4.93 -9.38 22.13
CA PRO A 133 -4.57 -9.85 23.46
C PRO A 133 -5.62 -9.30 24.42
N LEU A 134 -6.46 -10.19 24.98
CA LEU A 134 -7.33 -9.84 26.10
C LEU A 134 -6.43 -9.39 27.26
N GLU A 135 -6.76 -8.23 27.81
CA GLU A 135 -6.07 -7.60 28.94
C GLU A 135 -5.99 -8.56 30.14
N GLU A 136 -4.83 -8.57 30.78
CA GLU A 136 -4.56 -9.35 31.99
C GLU A 136 -5.40 -8.84 33.16
N GLY A 137 -6.28 -9.70 33.68
CA GLY A 137 -6.96 -9.48 34.95
C GLY A 137 -7.71 -10.73 35.41
N GLY A 138 -7.17 -11.45 36.41
CA GLY A 138 -7.95 -12.37 37.24
C GLY A 138 -7.56 -13.85 37.15
N VAL A 139 -7.10 -14.38 38.28
CA VAL A 139 -6.69 -15.75 38.54
C VAL A 139 -7.88 -16.73 38.49
N ALA A 140 -7.80 -17.80 37.67
CA ALA A 140 -8.24 -19.17 37.99
C ALA A 140 -8.09 -20.12 36.78
N SER A 141 -7.82 -21.38 37.08
CA SER A 141 -7.44 -22.48 36.19
C SER A 141 -8.50 -22.94 35.18
N SER A 142 -7.98 -23.57 34.11
CA SER A 142 -8.60 -24.53 33.17
C SER A 142 -9.11 -23.97 31.83
N GLY A 143 -8.48 -24.43 30.74
CA GLY A 143 -8.97 -24.36 29.37
C GLY A 143 -8.81 -23.02 28.65
N ARG A 144 -7.64 -22.74 28.05
CA ARG A 144 -7.55 -21.72 26.99
C ARG A 144 -8.51 -22.13 25.85
N PRO A 145 -9.48 -21.30 25.42
CA PRO A 145 -10.20 -21.58 24.18
C PRO A 145 -9.20 -21.40 23.04
N GLY A 146 -8.64 -22.51 22.57
CA GLY A 146 -7.75 -22.52 21.41
C GLY A 146 -8.51 -22.07 20.18
N VAL A 147 -8.02 -21.03 19.52
CA VAL A 147 -8.52 -20.64 18.19
C VAL A 147 -8.33 -21.85 17.27
N SER A 148 -9.44 -22.45 16.83
CA SER A 148 -9.39 -23.57 15.88
C SER A 148 -8.90 -23.05 14.54
N LEU A 149 -7.71 -23.49 14.12
CA LEU A 149 -7.19 -23.17 12.78
C LEU A 149 -8.10 -23.76 11.71
N THR A 150 -8.27 -23.06 10.59
CA THR A 150 -8.99 -23.62 9.45
C THR A 150 -8.20 -24.77 8.83
N HIS A 151 -8.86 -25.64 8.08
CA HIS A 151 -8.18 -26.74 7.39
C HIS A 151 -7.13 -26.22 6.38
N GLU A 152 -7.39 -25.08 5.77
CA GLU A 152 -6.47 -24.40 4.86
C GLU A 152 -5.21 -23.88 5.59
N GLN A 153 -5.41 -23.22 6.74
CA GLN A 153 -4.30 -22.80 7.60
C GLN A 153 -3.48 -24.01 8.07
N GLN A 154 -4.15 -25.09 8.50
CA GLN A 154 -3.47 -26.30 8.95
C GLN A 154 -2.63 -26.95 7.84
N ARG A 155 -3.12 -26.98 6.60
CA ARG A 155 -2.36 -27.47 5.44
C ARG A 155 -1.08 -26.65 5.23
N ILE A 156 -1.17 -25.32 5.30
CA ILE A 156 0.00 -24.44 5.19
C ILE A 156 0.98 -24.70 6.34
N LEU A 157 0.49 -24.79 7.58
CA LEU A 157 1.33 -25.06 8.74
C LEU A 157 1.98 -26.45 8.71
N ASN A 158 1.40 -27.43 8.02
CA ASN A 158 1.98 -28.77 7.88
C ASN A 158 3.13 -28.81 6.86
N HIS A 159 3.30 -27.76 6.04
CA HIS A 159 4.41 -27.64 5.10
C HIS A 159 5.65 -27.07 5.80
N LYS A 160 6.67 -27.89 6.07
CA LYS A 160 7.97 -27.38 6.53
C LYS A 160 8.73 -26.82 5.32
N ILE A 161 9.05 -25.53 5.36
CA ILE A 161 9.75 -24.84 4.27
C ILE A 161 11.21 -25.32 4.17
N GLU A 162 11.67 -25.54 2.94
CA GLU A 162 13.05 -25.92 2.64
C GLU A 162 13.78 -24.84 1.81
N PRO A 163 15.12 -24.78 1.84
CA PRO A 163 15.89 -23.89 0.98
C PRO A 163 15.53 -24.06 -0.50
N GLY A 164 15.46 -22.94 -1.24
CA GLY A 164 15.07 -22.93 -2.65
C GLY A 164 13.57 -23.03 -2.93
N GLN A 165 12.75 -23.48 -1.96
CA GLN A 165 11.30 -23.54 -2.17
C GLN A 165 10.68 -22.15 -2.22
N THR A 166 9.70 -22.01 -3.11
CA THR A 166 8.82 -20.83 -3.19
C THR A 166 7.39 -21.30 -3.00
N VAL A 167 6.82 -20.97 -1.84
CA VAL A 167 5.44 -21.25 -1.47
C VAL A 167 4.61 -19.99 -1.72
N LYS A 168 3.52 -20.13 -2.48
CA LYS A 168 2.54 -19.07 -2.67
C LYS A 168 1.26 -19.38 -1.91
N ILE A 169 0.72 -18.37 -1.26
CA ILE A 169 -0.54 -18.44 -0.52
C ILE A 169 -1.47 -17.38 -1.10
N MET A 170 -2.45 -17.83 -1.88
CA MET A 170 -3.48 -16.98 -2.47
C MET A 170 -4.59 -16.80 -1.45
N ALA A 171 -4.73 -15.59 -0.92
CA ALA A 171 -5.59 -15.37 0.23
C ALA A 171 -6.58 -14.25 -0.06
N PHE A 172 -7.84 -14.41 0.34
CA PHE A 172 -8.80 -13.32 0.27
C PHE A 172 -8.63 -12.33 1.43
N ALA A 173 -9.25 -11.15 1.28
CA ALA A 173 -9.43 -10.19 2.35
C ALA A 173 -9.97 -10.86 3.62
N GLY A 174 -9.35 -10.60 4.77
CA GLY A 174 -9.85 -11.08 6.07
C GLY A 174 -9.60 -12.55 6.41
N THR A 175 -9.07 -13.40 5.51
CA THR A 175 -8.85 -14.86 5.76
C THR A 175 -7.64 -15.19 6.63
N GLY A 176 -7.12 -14.21 7.37
CA GLY A 176 -6.01 -14.43 8.31
C GLY A 176 -4.64 -14.63 7.66
N LYS A 177 -4.29 -13.88 6.60
CA LYS A 177 -2.95 -13.88 5.98
C LYS A 177 -1.82 -13.77 7.01
N THR A 178 -1.77 -12.65 7.73
CA THR A 178 -0.72 -12.37 8.71
C THR A 178 -0.79 -13.31 9.91
N SER A 179 -1.98 -13.70 10.40
CA SER A 179 -2.10 -14.66 11.50
C SER A 179 -1.61 -16.05 11.11
N THR A 180 -1.84 -16.49 9.88
CA THR A 180 -1.29 -17.74 9.35
C THR A 180 0.23 -17.72 9.40
N LEU A 181 0.88 -16.62 8.96
CA LEU A 181 2.34 -16.48 9.05
C LEU A 181 2.84 -16.47 10.51
N VAL A 182 2.12 -15.81 11.42
CA VAL A 182 2.46 -15.82 12.86
C VAL A 182 2.43 -17.23 13.41
N LYS A 183 1.33 -17.96 13.17
CA LYS A 183 1.16 -19.36 13.62
C LYS A 183 2.17 -20.30 12.98
N TYR A 184 2.55 -20.05 11.73
CA TYR A 184 3.62 -20.77 11.06
C TYR A 184 4.96 -20.58 11.77
N ALA A 185 5.33 -19.33 12.08
CA ALA A 185 6.58 -19.04 12.80
C ALA A 185 6.60 -19.60 14.23
N GLU A 186 5.46 -19.61 14.92
CA GLU A 186 5.31 -20.24 16.25
C GLU A 186 5.49 -21.76 16.20
N LYS A 187 5.03 -22.41 15.12
CA LYS A 187 5.14 -23.87 14.94
C LYS A 187 6.56 -24.33 14.67
N PHE A 188 7.37 -23.50 14.02
CA PHE A 188 8.77 -23.79 13.69
C PHE A 188 9.73 -22.84 14.44
N PRO A 189 9.79 -22.92 15.79
CA PRO A 189 10.59 -22.01 16.61
C PRO A 189 12.09 -22.14 16.38
N GLU A 190 12.55 -23.25 15.81
CA GLU A 190 13.96 -23.51 15.48
C GLU A 190 14.42 -22.73 14.23
N LEU A 191 13.49 -22.33 13.37
CA LEU A 191 13.78 -21.61 12.13
C LEU A 191 13.77 -20.10 12.36
N LYS A 192 14.62 -19.39 11.63
CA LYS A 192 14.70 -17.92 11.62
C LYS A 192 14.02 -17.37 10.38
N PHE A 193 13.11 -16.43 10.58
CA PHE A 193 12.33 -15.83 9.50
C PHE A 193 12.61 -14.35 9.34
N LEU A 194 12.60 -13.89 8.09
CA LEU A 194 12.53 -12.46 7.77
C LEU A 194 11.13 -12.15 7.25
N TYR A 195 10.37 -11.36 8.00
CA TYR A 195 9.09 -10.82 7.54
C TYR A 195 9.32 -9.48 6.86
N VAL A 196 8.91 -9.38 5.60
CA VAL A 196 8.99 -8.16 4.80
C VAL A 196 7.61 -7.76 4.33
N ALA A 197 7.23 -6.51 4.59
CA ALA A 197 6.01 -5.90 4.10
C ALA A 197 6.31 -4.69 3.21
N PHE A 198 5.37 -4.36 2.33
CA PHE A 198 5.49 -3.20 1.45
C PHE A 198 5.41 -1.86 2.22
N ASN A 199 4.48 -1.76 3.18
CA ASN A 199 4.25 -0.53 3.92
C ASN A 199 4.76 -0.60 5.37
N LYS A 200 5.11 0.56 5.94
CA LYS A 200 5.64 0.67 7.30
C LYS A 200 4.61 0.26 8.36
N ALA A 201 3.33 0.61 8.19
CA ALA A 201 2.29 0.29 9.16
C ALA A 201 2.09 -1.22 9.34
N VAL A 202 2.11 -1.99 8.25
CA VAL A 202 2.02 -3.45 8.22
C VAL A 202 3.27 -4.07 8.84
N ALA A 203 4.46 -3.57 8.53
CA ALA A 203 5.71 -4.02 9.17
C ALA A 203 5.73 -3.76 10.70
N GLU A 204 5.29 -2.59 11.14
CA GLU A 204 5.18 -2.25 12.57
C GLU A 204 4.13 -3.11 13.28
N LYS A 205 3.00 -3.39 12.62
CA LYS A 205 1.99 -4.32 13.13
C LYS A 205 2.57 -5.72 13.29
N GLY A 206 3.27 -6.21 12.28
CA GLY A 206 4.00 -7.47 12.32
C GLY A 206 4.93 -7.55 13.54
N ARG A 207 5.73 -6.51 13.79
CA ARG A 207 6.67 -6.49 14.92
C ARG A 207 6.01 -6.68 16.29
N ARG A 208 4.73 -6.33 16.43
CA ARG A 208 3.98 -6.50 17.69
C ARG A 208 3.45 -7.92 17.90
N VAL A 209 3.28 -8.69 16.82
CA VAL A 209 2.55 -9.97 16.85
C VAL A 209 3.42 -11.18 16.53
N PHE A 210 4.50 -11.01 15.77
CA PHE A 210 5.36 -12.12 15.42
C PHE A 210 6.23 -12.57 16.60
N PRO A 211 6.52 -13.87 16.71
CA PRO A 211 7.44 -14.39 17.72
C PRO A 211 8.89 -13.94 17.49
N ARG A 212 9.74 -14.16 18.50
CA ARG A 212 11.13 -13.66 18.56
C ARG A 212 12.04 -14.19 17.44
N ASN A 213 11.70 -15.32 16.82
CA ASN A 213 12.43 -15.89 15.70
C ASN A 213 12.15 -15.18 14.36
N VAL A 214 11.32 -14.14 14.35
CA VAL A 214 10.98 -13.36 13.15
C VAL A 214 11.52 -11.94 13.24
N THR A 215 12.24 -11.52 12.21
CA THR A 215 12.66 -10.12 12.05
C THR A 215 11.69 -9.39 11.12
N CYS A 216 11.01 -8.34 11.58
CA CYS A 216 10.05 -7.57 10.76
C CYS A 216 10.66 -6.29 10.19
N LYS A 217 10.66 -6.14 8.86
CA LYS A 217 11.22 -4.99 8.12
C LYS A 217 10.34 -4.61 6.92
N THR A 218 10.62 -3.46 6.31
CA THR A 218 10.20 -3.15 4.94
C THR A 218 11.38 -3.30 3.99
N PHE A 219 11.13 -3.53 2.69
CA PHE A 219 12.18 -3.57 1.67
C PHE A 219 13.02 -2.28 1.67
N HIS A 220 12.37 -1.11 1.75
CA HIS A 220 13.06 0.17 1.86
C HIS A 220 13.91 0.28 3.13
N SER A 221 13.48 -0.27 4.26
CA SER A 221 14.30 -0.23 5.50
C SER A 221 15.55 -1.12 5.41
N LEU A 222 15.47 -2.26 4.71
CA LEU A 222 16.62 -3.11 4.42
C LEU A 222 17.60 -2.36 3.51
N ALA A 223 17.11 -1.83 2.38
CA ALA A 223 17.91 -1.06 1.44
C ALA A 223 18.49 0.22 2.05
N PHE A 224 17.75 0.87 2.95
CA PHE A 224 18.22 2.06 3.67
C PHE A 224 19.41 1.73 4.59
N GLY A 225 19.37 0.58 5.28
CA GLY A 225 20.47 0.12 6.12
C GLY A 225 21.77 -0.10 5.34
N SER A 226 21.66 -0.62 4.11
CA SER A 226 22.81 -0.95 3.26
C SER A 226 23.32 0.21 2.39
N VAL A 227 22.41 0.97 1.77
CA VAL A 227 22.74 1.99 0.75
C VAL A 227 22.25 3.37 1.18
N GLY A 228 20.99 3.49 1.61
CA GLY A 228 20.36 4.78 1.88
C GLY A 228 21.04 5.61 2.97
N ARG A 229 21.63 4.96 3.99
CA ARG A 229 22.39 5.61 5.06
C ARG A 229 23.54 6.46 4.53
N LEU A 230 24.28 5.97 3.55
CA LEU A 230 25.41 6.67 2.93
C LEU A 230 24.97 8.01 2.33
N TYR A 231 23.85 8.02 1.61
CA TYR A 231 23.29 9.23 1.00
C TYR A 231 22.72 10.19 2.04
N ARG A 232 22.13 9.69 3.12
CA ARG A 232 21.64 10.52 4.23
C ARG A 232 22.81 11.25 4.89
N ASP A 233 23.86 10.52 5.23
CA ASP A 233 25.00 11.07 5.98
C ASP A 233 25.77 12.12 5.16
N LYS A 234 25.72 12.01 3.81
CA LYS A 234 26.23 13.03 2.86
C LYS A 234 25.24 14.17 2.55
N GLY A 235 24.04 14.19 3.17
CA GLY A 235 23.01 15.21 2.92
C GLY A 235 22.41 15.19 1.51
N LYS A 236 22.54 14.06 0.80
CA LYS A 236 22.07 13.86 -0.59
C LYS A 236 20.76 13.08 -0.68
N LEU A 237 20.27 12.55 0.44
CA LEU A 237 18.99 11.83 0.47
C LEU A 237 17.79 12.78 0.46
N ASN A 238 16.82 12.50 -0.39
CA ASN A 238 15.47 13.04 -0.36
C ASN A 238 14.50 11.87 -0.06
N PHE A 239 13.74 11.98 1.02
CA PHE A 239 12.79 10.94 1.41
C PHE A 239 11.57 10.86 0.48
N SER A 240 11.36 11.89 -0.35
CA SER A 240 10.28 11.99 -1.33
C SER A 240 10.79 11.77 -2.75
N LYS A 241 9.85 11.52 -3.67
CA LYS A 241 10.13 11.54 -5.11
C LYS A 241 10.65 12.93 -5.52
N MET A 242 11.50 12.97 -6.55
CA MET A 242 11.90 14.26 -7.11
C MET A 242 10.71 14.93 -7.80
N SER A 243 10.48 16.20 -7.50
CA SER A 243 9.40 16.95 -8.15
C SER A 243 9.73 17.18 -9.63
N ALA A 244 8.71 17.29 -10.47
CA ALA A 244 8.88 17.64 -11.89
C ALA A 244 9.65 18.97 -12.04
N PHE A 245 9.44 19.92 -11.12
CA PHE A 245 10.18 21.18 -11.08
C PHE A 245 11.67 20.95 -10.79
N SER A 246 12.00 20.18 -9.76
CA SER A 246 13.38 19.82 -9.42
C SER A 246 14.09 19.17 -10.60
N ILE A 247 13.44 18.20 -11.25
CA ILE A 247 13.99 17.57 -12.45
C ILE A 247 14.15 18.57 -13.58
N SER A 248 13.13 19.40 -13.87
CA SER A 248 13.18 20.35 -14.97
C SER A 248 14.34 21.35 -14.89
N SER A 249 14.78 21.67 -13.67
CA SER A 249 15.95 22.52 -13.42
C SER A 249 17.30 21.86 -13.73
N LEU A 250 17.30 20.54 -13.90
CA LEU A 250 18.47 19.73 -14.27
C LEU A 250 18.51 19.42 -15.78
N LEU A 251 17.45 19.75 -16.52
CA LEU A 251 17.33 19.43 -17.94
C LEU A 251 17.95 20.52 -18.80
N ARG A 252 18.55 20.12 -19.92
CA ARG A 252 19.05 21.05 -20.94
C ARG A 252 17.89 21.79 -21.60
N ASN A 253 18.09 23.05 -21.99
CA ASN A 253 17.10 23.80 -22.75
C ASN A 253 16.93 23.16 -24.14
N ARG A 254 15.69 22.98 -24.58
CA ARG A 254 15.33 22.52 -25.94
C ARG A 254 14.20 23.40 -26.46
N GLU A 255 14.42 24.08 -27.58
CA GLU A 255 13.43 24.96 -28.17
C GLU A 255 12.12 24.23 -28.46
N GLY A 256 10.99 24.90 -28.23
CA GLY A 256 9.66 24.35 -28.45
C GLY A 256 9.19 23.30 -27.42
N GLN A 257 10.00 22.92 -26.42
CA GLN A 257 9.60 21.93 -25.42
C GLN A 257 9.43 22.54 -24.02
N SER A 258 8.29 22.25 -23.38
CA SER A 258 8.02 22.69 -22.00
C SER A 258 8.92 21.96 -21.00
N HIS A 259 9.69 22.72 -20.22
CA HIS A 259 10.54 22.22 -19.14
C HIS A 259 9.77 21.39 -18.11
N PHE A 260 8.56 21.83 -17.75
CA PHE A 260 7.74 21.12 -16.77
C PHE A 260 7.23 19.77 -17.31
N VAL A 261 6.76 19.76 -18.56
CA VAL A 261 6.29 18.52 -19.22
C VAL A 261 7.42 17.51 -19.31
N ARG A 262 8.62 17.95 -19.73
CA ARG A 262 9.82 17.10 -19.76
C ARG A 262 10.24 16.64 -18.38
N GLY A 263 10.24 17.55 -17.39
CA GLY A 263 10.54 17.19 -16.00
C GLY A 263 9.62 16.08 -15.48
N LYS A 264 8.35 16.10 -15.88
CA LYS A 264 7.37 15.06 -15.56
C LYS A 264 7.64 13.73 -16.31
N THR A 265 7.94 13.76 -17.60
CA THR A 265 8.21 12.54 -18.37
C THR A 265 9.53 11.87 -17.96
N VAL A 266 10.57 12.65 -17.69
CA VAL A 266 11.85 12.16 -17.15
C VAL A 266 11.68 11.63 -15.72
N SER A 267 10.89 12.31 -14.87
CA SER A 267 10.51 11.79 -13.55
C SER A 267 9.87 10.41 -13.66
N GLN A 268 8.84 10.28 -14.51
CA GLN A 268 8.15 9.01 -14.71
C GLN A 268 9.10 7.92 -15.24
N THR A 269 10.02 8.28 -16.14
CA THR A 269 11.01 7.35 -16.69
C THR A 269 11.93 6.78 -15.60
N LEU A 270 12.42 7.64 -14.70
CA LEU A 270 13.22 7.21 -13.55
C LEU A 270 12.43 6.30 -12.61
N GLU A 271 11.18 6.65 -12.30
CA GLU A 271 10.33 5.87 -11.39
C GLU A 271 9.97 4.49 -11.98
N ASN A 272 9.73 4.42 -13.29
CA ASN A 272 9.54 3.15 -14.00
C ASN A 272 10.81 2.30 -13.94
N PHE A 273 11.99 2.90 -14.12
CA PHE A 273 13.26 2.20 -13.97
C PHE A 273 13.55 1.74 -12.53
N PHE A 274 13.24 2.55 -11.53
CA PHE A 274 13.43 2.20 -10.13
C PHE A 274 12.52 1.04 -9.69
N SER A 275 11.36 0.89 -10.33
CA SER A 275 10.43 -0.21 -10.07
C SER A 275 10.71 -1.46 -10.92
N SER A 276 11.44 -1.36 -12.04
CA SER A 276 11.76 -2.49 -12.91
C SER A 276 12.89 -3.39 -12.37
N SER A 277 13.03 -4.59 -12.92
CA SER A 277 14.18 -5.48 -12.68
C SER A 277 15.41 -5.13 -13.53
N ASP A 278 15.29 -4.17 -14.46
CA ASP A 278 16.28 -3.93 -15.52
C ASP A 278 17.57 -3.29 -14.97
N GLU A 279 18.71 -3.63 -15.56
CA GLU A 279 20.00 -3.10 -15.10
C GLU A 279 20.27 -1.67 -15.59
N GLN A 280 19.65 -1.27 -16.70
CA GLN A 280 19.83 0.02 -17.34
C GLN A 280 18.50 0.65 -17.76
N ILE A 281 18.51 1.98 -17.88
CA ILE A 281 17.36 2.74 -18.40
C ILE A 281 17.28 2.54 -19.92
N CYS A 282 16.10 2.16 -20.40
CA CYS A 282 15.74 1.95 -21.80
C CYS A 282 14.38 2.60 -22.16
N GLU A 283 14.00 2.57 -23.45
CA GLU A 283 12.80 3.23 -23.97
C GLU A 283 11.50 2.71 -23.34
N GLU A 284 11.48 1.45 -22.89
CA GLU A 284 10.35 0.79 -22.24
C GLU A 284 9.98 1.45 -20.91
N HIS A 285 10.93 2.16 -20.29
CA HIS A 285 10.67 2.92 -19.07
C HIS A 285 9.97 4.25 -19.34
N THR A 286 9.93 4.73 -20.58
CA THR A 286 9.29 6.00 -20.91
C THR A 286 7.76 5.85 -20.92
N PRO A 287 6.99 6.89 -20.53
CA PRO A 287 5.54 6.80 -20.59
C PRO A 287 5.07 6.71 -22.06
N VAL A 288 4.16 5.78 -22.33
CA VAL A 288 3.55 5.63 -23.68
C VAL A 288 2.74 6.89 -24.03
N TRP A 289 2.01 7.43 -23.05
CA TRP A 289 1.18 8.60 -23.20
C TRP A 289 1.56 9.67 -22.19
N PHE A 290 1.54 10.93 -22.60
CA PHE A 290 1.78 12.06 -21.72
C PHE A 290 0.80 13.21 -22.02
N LYS A 291 0.67 14.14 -21.06
CA LYS A 291 -0.07 15.39 -21.27
C LYS A 291 0.89 16.45 -21.77
N ASN A 292 0.60 17.02 -22.94
CA ASN A 292 1.38 18.14 -23.48
C ASN A 292 1.08 19.46 -22.74
N THR A 293 1.73 20.54 -23.17
CA THR A 293 1.58 21.88 -22.56
C THR A 293 0.14 22.42 -22.60
N HIS A 294 -0.68 21.95 -23.55
CA HIS A 294 -2.10 22.31 -23.68
C HIS A 294 -3.03 21.37 -22.90
N GLY A 295 -2.48 20.46 -22.09
CA GLY A 295 -3.23 19.49 -21.30
C GLY A 295 -3.81 18.32 -22.10
N GLN A 296 -3.52 18.22 -23.39
CA GLN A 296 -4.01 17.16 -24.28
C GLN A 296 -3.14 15.90 -24.13
N MET A 297 -3.79 14.73 -24.17
CA MET A 297 -3.09 13.44 -24.18
C MET A 297 -2.45 13.20 -25.55
N GLN A 298 -1.17 12.88 -25.57
CA GLN A 298 -0.39 12.65 -26.78
C GLN A 298 0.46 11.39 -26.63
N LEU A 299 0.59 10.63 -27.72
CA LEU A 299 1.48 9.48 -27.82
C LEU A 299 2.93 9.96 -27.85
N MET A 300 3.81 9.35 -27.05
CA MET A 300 5.21 9.71 -27.05
C MET A 300 5.91 9.20 -28.31
N SER A 301 6.49 10.13 -29.07
CA SER A 301 7.26 9.80 -30.27
C SER A 301 8.58 9.10 -29.90
N ARG A 302 9.13 8.31 -30.83
CA ARG A 302 10.43 7.63 -30.63
C ARG A 302 11.56 8.61 -30.28
N GLN A 303 11.57 9.78 -30.91
CA GLN A 303 12.55 10.82 -30.62
C GLN A 303 12.42 11.36 -29.19
N GLU A 304 11.20 11.60 -28.71
CA GLU A 304 10.97 12.02 -27.32
C GLU A 304 11.34 10.93 -26.31
N LYS A 305 11.13 9.65 -26.64
CA LYS A 305 11.59 8.53 -25.81
C LYS A 305 13.10 8.54 -25.66
N GLN A 306 13.83 8.67 -26.76
CA GLN A 306 15.29 8.72 -26.75
C GLN A 306 15.80 9.89 -25.89
N ILE A 307 15.19 11.07 -26.03
CA ILE A 307 15.50 12.25 -25.22
C ILE A 307 15.29 11.98 -23.73
N ASN A 308 14.13 11.41 -23.36
CA ASN A 308 13.82 11.11 -21.97
C ASN A 308 14.80 10.08 -21.37
N VAL A 309 15.19 9.07 -22.14
CA VAL A 309 16.16 8.04 -21.71
C VAL A 309 17.53 8.66 -21.48
N GLU A 310 18.02 9.50 -22.39
CA GLU A 310 19.30 10.19 -22.25
C GLU A 310 19.34 11.08 -21.00
N GLU A 311 18.29 11.90 -20.81
CA GLU A 311 18.18 12.81 -19.67
C GLU A 311 18.03 12.06 -18.35
N ALA A 312 17.24 10.97 -18.32
CA ALA A 312 17.12 10.12 -17.16
C ALA A 312 18.45 9.41 -16.83
N LYS A 313 19.21 8.95 -17.83
CA LYS A 313 20.55 8.37 -17.64
C LYS A 313 21.53 9.38 -17.05
N GLU A 314 21.54 10.61 -17.55
CA GLU A 314 22.39 11.68 -17.03
C GLU A 314 22.06 11.98 -15.56
N ILE A 315 20.78 12.13 -15.23
CA ILE A 315 20.32 12.35 -13.85
C ILE A 315 20.69 11.16 -12.96
N TRP A 316 20.41 9.94 -13.39
CA TRP A 316 20.73 8.73 -12.62
C TRP A 316 22.23 8.60 -12.36
N HIS A 317 23.06 8.86 -13.37
CA HIS A 317 24.51 8.86 -13.23
C HIS A 317 24.97 9.84 -12.13
N ASN A 318 24.43 11.06 -12.12
CA ASN A 318 24.77 12.08 -11.13
C ASN A 318 24.14 11.82 -9.74
N MET A 319 22.96 11.17 -9.67
CA MET A 319 22.36 10.74 -8.40
C MET A 319 23.28 9.78 -7.65
N LYS A 320 23.99 8.88 -8.35
CA LYS A 320 24.86 7.84 -7.77
C LYS A 320 26.16 8.35 -7.16
N LYS A 321 26.67 9.50 -7.62
CA LYS A 321 27.92 10.06 -7.09
C LYS A 321 27.72 10.53 -5.64
N LEU A 322 28.76 10.52 -4.81
CA LEU A 322 28.63 10.91 -3.39
C LEU A 322 29.37 12.21 -3.05
N ASP A 323 30.20 12.74 -3.96
CA ASP A 323 31.15 13.81 -3.67
C ASP A 323 30.96 15.01 -4.63
N GLY A 324 30.76 16.21 -4.07
CA GLY A 324 30.68 17.47 -4.83
C GLY A 324 29.45 18.32 -4.50
N ASP A 325 29.62 19.65 -4.43
CA ASP A 325 28.54 20.58 -4.06
C ASP A 325 27.47 20.75 -5.16
N ALA A 326 27.88 20.76 -6.44
CA ALA A 326 26.94 20.78 -7.57
C ALA A 326 26.04 19.51 -7.60
N GLU A 327 26.55 18.40 -7.05
CA GLU A 327 25.84 17.12 -7.00
C GLU A 327 24.73 17.08 -5.94
N LYS A 328 24.72 18.02 -4.99
CA LYS A 328 23.64 18.11 -4.00
C LYS A 328 22.28 18.40 -4.63
N ARG A 329 22.22 18.89 -5.88
CA ARG A 329 20.98 19.07 -6.64
C ARG A 329 20.38 17.73 -7.12
N TYR A 330 21.23 16.73 -7.36
CA TYR A 330 20.82 15.38 -7.80
C TYR A 330 20.56 14.50 -6.58
N LYS A 331 19.46 14.76 -5.88
CA LYS A 331 19.13 14.03 -4.65
C LYS A 331 18.80 12.56 -4.96
N MET A 332 19.32 11.66 -4.13
CA MET A 332 18.93 10.25 -4.15
C MET A 332 17.54 10.11 -3.51
N THR A 333 16.63 9.37 -4.13
CA THR A 333 15.29 9.11 -3.59
C THR A 333 15.24 7.77 -2.85
N CYS A 334 14.13 7.51 -2.14
CA CYS A 334 13.91 6.20 -1.52
C CYS A 334 13.89 5.05 -2.53
N ASP A 335 13.21 5.24 -3.66
CA ASP A 335 13.15 4.23 -4.71
C ASP A 335 14.49 4.14 -5.48
N GLY A 336 15.24 5.24 -5.57
CA GLY A 336 16.58 5.25 -6.16
C GLY A 336 17.61 4.43 -5.37
N TYR A 337 17.69 4.57 -4.04
CA TYR A 337 18.61 3.72 -3.27
C TYR A 337 18.13 2.27 -3.20
N LEU A 338 16.81 2.02 -3.25
CA LEU A 338 16.26 0.67 -3.37
C LEU A 338 16.70 0.04 -4.69
N LYS A 339 16.66 0.80 -5.79
CA LYS A 339 17.20 0.34 -7.08
C LYS A 339 18.68 0.01 -7.00
N LEU A 340 19.51 0.86 -6.38
CA LEU A 340 20.93 0.53 -6.17
C LEU A 340 21.13 -0.76 -5.38
N TRP A 341 20.33 -0.95 -4.33
CA TRP A 341 20.39 -2.15 -3.52
C TRP A 341 19.97 -3.38 -4.34
N GLN A 342 18.92 -3.30 -5.15
CA GLN A 342 18.52 -4.36 -6.08
C GLN A 342 19.64 -4.70 -7.07
N LEU A 343 20.26 -3.68 -7.69
CA LEU A 343 21.37 -3.86 -8.64
C LEU A 343 22.61 -4.48 -7.99
N SER A 344 22.82 -4.31 -6.68
CA SER A 344 23.91 -4.99 -5.96
C SER A 344 23.66 -6.48 -5.69
N LYS A 345 22.50 -7.02 -6.11
CA LYS A 345 22.08 -8.42 -5.93
C LYS A 345 22.27 -8.90 -4.47
N PRO A 346 21.55 -8.27 -3.53
CA PRO A 346 21.81 -8.44 -2.11
C PRO A 346 21.44 -9.86 -1.68
N GLN A 347 22.17 -10.39 -0.70
CA GLN A 347 21.89 -11.69 -0.10
C GLN A 347 21.41 -11.50 1.34
N LEU A 348 20.18 -11.90 1.61
CA LEU A 348 19.52 -11.82 2.91
C LEU A 348 19.88 -13.06 3.73
N SER A 349 21.15 -13.16 4.12
CA SER A 349 21.69 -14.28 4.90
C SER A 349 21.19 -14.28 6.36
N GLY A 350 21.21 -15.45 6.99
CA GLY A 350 20.86 -15.60 8.41
C GLY A 350 19.38 -15.93 8.67
N TYR A 351 18.62 -16.20 7.61
CA TYR A 351 17.21 -16.61 7.65
C TYR A 351 17.02 -17.91 6.87
N ASP A 352 16.18 -18.80 7.40
CA ASP A 352 15.79 -20.05 6.76
C ASP A 352 14.68 -19.82 5.72
N ALA A 353 13.81 -18.83 5.97
CA ALA A 353 12.85 -18.38 4.99
C ALA A 353 12.47 -16.89 5.12
N ILE A 354 11.96 -16.33 4.03
CA ILE A 354 11.44 -14.96 3.94
C ILE A 354 9.92 -15.04 3.78
N PHE A 355 9.20 -14.30 4.61
CA PHE A 355 7.78 -14.05 4.45
C PHE A 355 7.58 -12.72 3.73
N VAL A 356 6.88 -12.75 2.61
CA VAL A 356 6.47 -11.54 1.88
C VAL A 356 4.97 -11.43 2.00
N ASP A 357 4.53 -10.46 2.80
CA ASP A 357 3.11 -10.13 2.99
C ASP A 357 2.70 -9.03 2.01
N GLU A 358 1.45 -9.07 1.57
CA GLU A 358 0.93 -8.25 0.46
C GLU A 358 1.79 -8.36 -0.80
N ALA A 359 2.15 -9.60 -1.15
CA ALA A 359 3.05 -9.87 -2.27
C ALA A 359 2.51 -9.32 -3.61
N GLN A 360 1.19 -9.18 -3.80
CA GLN A 360 0.59 -8.60 -5.01
C GLN A 360 1.03 -7.15 -5.29
N ASP A 361 1.49 -6.42 -4.26
CA ASP A 361 1.91 -5.03 -4.36
C ASP A 361 3.44 -4.86 -4.55
N CYS A 362 4.18 -5.97 -4.69
CA CYS A 362 5.61 -5.91 -4.98
C CYS A 362 5.89 -5.37 -6.39
N THR A 363 6.89 -4.51 -6.51
CA THR A 363 7.43 -4.08 -7.80
C THR A 363 8.38 -5.13 -8.38
N PRO A 364 8.59 -5.18 -9.71
CA PRO A 364 9.58 -6.08 -10.32
C PRO A 364 10.97 -6.01 -9.68
N ALA A 365 11.43 -4.82 -9.23
CA ALA A 365 12.68 -4.66 -8.49
C ALA A 365 12.69 -5.44 -7.17
N ILE A 366 11.62 -5.35 -6.38
CA ILE A 366 11.46 -6.11 -5.13
C ILE A 366 11.40 -7.60 -5.41
N VAL A 367 10.68 -7.98 -6.46
CA VAL A 367 10.55 -9.37 -6.90
C VAL A 367 11.92 -9.97 -7.24
N ASP A 368 12.75 -9.25 -8.00
CA ASP A 368 14.12 -9.68 -8.34
C ASP A 368 14.98 -9.90 -7.07
N ILE A 369 14.84 -9.00 -6.08
CA ILE A 369 15.50 -9.20 -4.77
C ILE A 369 15.00 -10.48 -4.10
N VAL A 370 13.69 -10.70 -3.98
CA VAL A 370 13.14 -11.88 -3.30
C VAL A 370 13.52 -13.19 -4.02
N GLN A 371 13.44 -13.20 -5.35
CA GLN A 371 13.73 -14.39 -6.13
C GLN A 371 15.20 -14.80 -6.09
N SER A 372 16.12 -13.84 -6.01
CA SER A 372 17.56 -14.10 -5.92
C SER A 372 18.01 -14.70 -4.58
N GLN A 373 17.12 -14.81 -3.59
CA GLN A 373 17.44 -15.41 -2.29
C GLN A 373 17.48 -16.94 -2.37
N LYS A 374 18.44 -17.55 -1.67
CA LYS A 374 18.61 -19.01 -1.63
C LYS A 374 17.72 -19.71 -0.58
N CYS A 375 17.29 -18.98 0.44
CA CYS A 375 16.41 -19.48 1.49
C CYS A 375 14.99 -19.76 0.95
N GLY A 376 14.16 -20.39 1.78
CA GLY A 376 12.74 -20.56 1.47
C GLY A 376 12.02 -19.22 1.32
N LYS A 377 10.94 -19.19 0.54
CA LYS A 377 10.13 -17.98 0.32
C LYS A 377 8.67 -18.34 0.52
N ILE A 378 7.97 -17.63 1.38
CA ILE A 378 6.52 -17.74 1.56
C ILE A 378 5.91 -16.40 1.16
N LEU A 379 5.22 -16.39 0.02
CA LEU A 379 4.57 -15.22 -0.55
C LEU A 379 3.07 -15.31 -0.27
N VAL A 380 2.52 -14.36 0.48
CA VAL A 380 1.09 -14.30 0.80
C VAL A 380 0.50 -12.98 0.34
N GLY A 381 -0.74 -13.02 -0.14
CA GLY A 381 -1.43 -11.81 -0.54
C GLY A 381 -2.76 -12.07 -1.21
N ASP A 382 -3.51 -11.00 -1.48
CA ASP A 382 -4.77 -11.05 -2.21
C ASP A 382 -4.58 -10.46 -3.63
N PRO A 383 -4.66 -11.28 -4.69
CA PRO A 383 -4.52 -10.79 -6.05
C PRO A 383 -5.57 -9.74 -6.46
N HIS A 384 -6.67 -9.65 -5.74
CA HIS A 384 -7.74 -8.68 -5.98
C HIS A 384 -7.60 -7.39 -5.16
N GLN A 385 -6.64 -7.30 -4.25
CA GLN A 385 -6.37 -6.10 -3.44
C GLN A 385 -5.07 -5.41 -3.81
N GLN A 386 -4.79 -5.28 -5.11
CA GLN A 386 -3.63 -4.54 -5.56
C GLN A 386 -3.91 -3.04 -5.53
N ILE A 387 -3.23 -2.30 -4.65
CA ILE A 387 -3.45 -0.86 -4.46
C ILE A 387 -2.23 0.00 -4.82
N TYR A 388 -1.07 -0.61 -5.07
CA TYR A 388 0.18 0.09 -5.38
C TYR A 388 0.60 0.05 -6.86
N THR A 389 -0.33 -0.23 -7.79
CA THR A 389 -0.07 -0.24 -9.26
C THR A 389 0.54 1.07 -9.77
N PHE A 390 0.17 2.21 -9.19
CA PHE A 390 0.72 3.53 -9.53
C PHE A 390 2.23 3.68 -9.22
N ARG A 391 2.82 2.75 -8.46
CA ARG A 391 4.27 2.65 -8.20
C ARG A 391 4.98 1.63 -9.09
N GLY A 392 4.30 1.09 -10.11
CA GLY A 392 4.83 0.04 -10.96
C GLY A 392 4.74 -1.36 -10.35
N ALA A 393 3.91 -1.55 -9.30
CA ALA A 393 3.61 -2.87 -8.78
C ALA A 393 2.90 -3.72 -9.85
N ILE A 394 3.40 -4.94 -10.06
CA ILE A 394 2.74 -5.96 -10.89
C ILE A 394 2.19 -7.04 -9.96
N ASN A 395 1.10 -7.70 -10.35
CA ASN A 395 0.53 -8.74 -9.52
C ASN A 395 1.47 -9.97 -9.47
N THR A 396 2.38 -9.91 -8.51
CA THR A 396 3.50 -10.84 -8.32
C THR A 396 3.00 -12.26 -8.02
N LEU A 397 1.82 -12.37 -7.42
CA LEU A 397 1.17 -13.65 -7.13
C LEU A 397 0.82 -14.41 -8.41
N TYR A 398 0.51 -13.74 -9.52
CA TYR A 398 0.34 -14.40 -10.82
C TYR A 398 1.66 -14.55 -11.60
N ALA A 399 2.57 -13.59 -11.47
CA ALA A 399 3.78 -13.55 -12.31
C ALA A 399 4.86 -14.57 -11.90
N LEU A 400 4.99 -14.91 -10.61
CA LEU A 400 6.13 -15.72 -10.18
C LEU A 400 5.98 -17.25 -10.36
N PRO A 401 7.06 -17.97 -10.69
CA PRO A 401 7.12 -19.41 -10.49
C PRO A 401 6.95 -19.73 -8.99
N HIS A 402 6.39 -20.91 -8.71
CA HIS A 402 6.25 -21.42 -7.37
C HIS A 402 6.46 -22.93 -7.37
N THR A 403 6.95 -23.44 -6.25
CA THR A 403 7.07 -24.88 -6.00
C THR A 403 5.78 -25.44 -5.41
N HIS A 404 5.06 -24.62 -4.62
CA HIS A 404 3.86 -25.02 -3.91
C HIS A 404 2.85 -23.86 -3.91
N LEU A 405 1.57 -24.20 -3.97
CA LEU A 405 0.46 -23.26 -3.99
C LEU A 405 -0.58 -23.68 -2.95
N TYR A 406 -0.96 -22.72 -2.11
CA TYR A 406 -2.03 -22.86 -1.13
C TYR A 406 -3.03 -21.73 -1.30
N TYR A 407 -4.21 -21.93 -0.72
CA TYR A 407 -5.30 -20.98 -0.73
C TYR A 407 -5.76 -20.73 0.70
N LEU A 408 -6.11 -19.47 1.00
CA LEU A 408 -6.81 -19.06 2.21
C LEU A 408 -8.10 -18.35 1.78
N THR A 409 -9.17 -19.13 1.72
CA THR A 409 -10.52 -18.69 1.33
C THR A 409 -11.47 -18.54 2.51
N GLN A 410 -11.10 -19.07 3.68
CA GLN A 410 -11.91 -19.07 4.91
C GLN A 410 -11.17 -18.45 6.10
#